data_AF-A0A7R9QSE8-F1
#
_entry.id   AF-A0A7R9QSE8-F1
#
_cell.length_a   1.000
_cell.length_b   1.000
_cell.length_c   1.000
_cell.angle_alpha   90.00
_cell.angle_beta   90.00
_cell.angle_gamma   90.00
#
_symmetry.space_group_name_H-M   'P 1'
#
loop_
_entity.id
_entity.type
_entity.pdbx_description
1 polymer ?
#
loop_
_entity_poly.entity_id
_entity_poly.type
_entity_poly.pdbx_seq_one_letter_code
_entity_poly.pdbx_strand_id
1 'polypeptide(L)'
;MGSNGVTNLTRTHLTSTKIFGDELVDEEVVIGGARDVLNAMLVIIDSITNSEHMSPQLGANFVKRSVTLEGRQHGCRGHQPRVRPVMRSMVVSVITYRSLTVPTLCLQWCYPWIISSLWSVSTALYPRESETRDLKLLDGFWNFRVITVDEDQNVGFTDKWYTKPLTGDVIPMPVPSSYNDITQSRYLRDYAGWVWYDSSFFVPQEWKDSEVVLNFGSVNYEAIVYVNGENVMNHTGGHLPFEEYVTKHLNYGESNRITVALSNVLTQETIPQGLVAYKNDTKGLYPKGFYITKTNFDFFNYAGIHRHVSLYALPKDHINDITVTTDIKDTKTGVINYSVTHSDQTSKAECVVDVLDKSGKVVSSSK
;
A
#
# COMPACT_ATOMS: atom_id res chain seq x y z
N MET A 1 -50.17 -4.62 27.50
CA MET A 1 -50.16 -5.35 26.21
C MET A 1 -48.74 -5.31 25.69
N GLY A 2 -48.03 -6.42 25.83
CA GLY A 2 -46.66 -6.55 25.36
C GLY A 2 -46.62 -6.82 23.85
N SER A 3 -45.61 -6.29 23.19
CA SER A 3 -45.13 -6.78 21.90
C SER A 3 -43.63 -7.04 22.04
N ASN A 4 -43.29 -8.32 22.14
CA ASN A 4 -41.93 -8.83 22.13
C ASN A 4 -41.29 -8.52 20.77
N GLY A 5 -40.21 -7.76 20.76
CA GLY A 5 -39.33 -7.63 19.60
C GLY A 5 -38.53 -8.93 19.43
N VAL A 6 -38.83 -9.70 18.39
CA VAL A 6 -38.06 -10.88 18.01
C VAL A 6 -36.73 -10.42 17.40
N THR A 7 -35.62 -10.71 18.07
CA THR A 7 -34.28 -10.64 17.50
C THR A 7 -34.12 -11.74 16.45
N ASN A 8 -34.04 -11.38 15.17
CA ASN A 8 -33.75 -12.34 14.11
C ASN A 8 -32.25 -12.68 14.11
N LEU A 9 -31.92 -13.86 14.60
CA LEU A 9 -30.59 -14.48 14.54
C LEU A 9 -30.22 -14.81 13.08
N THR A 10 -29.05 -14.35 12.64
CA THR A 10 -28.40 -14.86 11.42
C THR A 10 -27.91 -16.28 11.72
N ARG A 11 -28.36 -17.28 10.94
CA ARG A 11 -27.93 -18.67 11.10
C ARG A 11 -26.66 -18.91 10.28
N THR A 12 -25.56 -19.26 10.93
CA THR A 12 -24.34 -19.76 10.29
C THR A 12 -24.25 -21.25 10.56
N HIS A 13 -24.17 -22.07 9.50
CA HIS A 13 -23.94 -23.50 9.63
C HIS A 13 -22.44 -23.78 9.50
N LEU A 14 -21.85 -24.40 10.52
CA LEU A 14 -20.48 -24.93 10.49
C LEU A 14 -20.58 -26.45 10.39
N THR A 15 -20.20 -27.01 9.24
CA THR A 15 -20.01 -28.45 9.08
C THR A 15 -18.52 -28.78 9.15
N SER A 16 -18.14 -29.62 10.11
CA SER A 16 -16.79 -30.19 10.20
C SER A 16 -16.85 -31.63 9.73
N THR A 17 -16.36 -31.91 8.52
CA THR A 17 -16.23 -33.29 8.04
C THR A 17 -14.88 -33.86 8.50
N LYS A 18 -14.90 -34.85 9.40
CA LYS A 18 -13.73 -35.70 9.68
C LYS A 18 -13.80 -36.91 8.76
N ILE A 19 -12.73 -37.18 8.01
CA ILE A 19 -12.60 -38.41 7.22
C ILE A 19 -11.70 -39.36 8.03
N PHE A 20 -12.28 -40.45 8.54
CA PHE A 20 -11.57 -41.56 9.18
C PHE A 20 -11.99 -42.87 8.52
N GLY A 21 -11.33 -43.27 7.43
CA GLY A 21 -11.78 -44.44 6.67
C GLY A 21 -13.23 -44.31 6.17
N ASP A 22 -13.78 -45.38 5.61
CA ASP A 22 -15.02 -45.37 4.81
C ASP A 22 -16.35 -45.16 5.60
N GLU A 23 -16.36 -44.40 6.69
CA GLU A 23 -17.60 -43.98 7.36
C GLU A 23 -17.62 -42.48 7.69
N LEU A 24 -18.73 -41.82 7.34
CA LEU A 24 -19.00 -40.39 7.58
C LEU A 24 -19.75 -40.22 8.91
N VAL A 25 -19.24 -39.39 9.81
CA VAL A 25 -19.96 -38.92 10.99
C VAL A 25 -19.93 -37.39 10.99
N ASP A 26 -21.10 -36.77 10.90
CA ASP A 26 -21.28 -35.31 10.98
C ASP A 26 -21.57 -34.89 12.43
N GLU A 27 -20.80 -33.94 12.96
CA GLU A 27 -21.13 -33.21 14.19
C GLU A 27 -21.55 -31.77 13.85
N GLU A 28 -22.71 -31.36 14.36
CA GLU A 28 -23.30 -30.04 14.12
C GLU A 28 -23.05 -29.13 15.33
N VAL A 29 -22.44 -27.96 15.12
CA VAL A 29 -22.27 -26.94 16.17
C VAL A 29 -22.92 -25.63 15.72
N VAL A 30 -23.81 -25.10 16.56
CA VAL A 30 -24.60 -23.88 16.29
C VAL A 30 -24.05 -22.72 17.12
N ILE A 31 -23.67 -21.62 16.48
CA ILE A 31 -23.20 -20.40 17.17
C ILE A 31 -23.83 -19.16 16.50
N GLY A 32 -24.27 -18.17 17.28
CA GLY A 32 -25.01 -17.01 16.78
C GLY A 32 -24.40 -15.66 17.18
N GLY A 33 -23.87 -14.91 16.20
CA GLY A 33 -23.45 -13.51 16.37
C GLY A 33 -22.15 -13.13 15.64
N ALA A 34 -22.04 -11.91 15.12
CA ALA A 34 -20.88 -11.45 14.33
C ALA A 34 -19.59 -11.22 15.15
N ARG A 35 -19.70 -11.02 16.47
CA ARG A 35 -18.53 -11.00 17.38
C ARG A 35 -17.93 -12.41 17.60
N ASP A 36 -18.66 -13.46 17.25
CA ASP A 36 -18.25 -14.84 17.50
C ASP A 36 -17.45 -15.46 16.35
N VAL A 37 -17.36 -14.79 15.19
CA VAL A 37 -16.54 -15.25 14.05
C VAL A 37 -15.05 -15.04 14.31
N LEU A 38 -14.68 -13.93 14.97
CA LEU A 38 -13.30 -13.66 15.38
C LEU A 38 -12.86 -14.61 16.51
N ASN A 39 -13.77 -14.89 17.44
CA ASN A 39 -13.54 -15.88 18.50
C ASN A 39 -13.47 -17.30 17.94
N ALA A 40 -14.26 -17.65 16.91
CA ALA A 40 -14.17 -18.94 16.25
C ALA A 40 -12.83 -19.12 15.49
N MET A 41 -12.31 -18.06 14.86
CA MET A 41 -10.97 -18.07 14.27
C MET A 41 -9.87 -18.26 15.32
N LEU A 42 -9.99 -17.60 16.48
CA LEU A 42 -9.06 -17.77 17.60
C LEU A 42 -9.13 -19.18 18.21
N VAL A 43 -10.32 -19.76 18.37
CA VAL A 43 -10.49 -21.14 18.86
C VAL A 43 -9.94 -22.17 17.87
N ILE A 44 -10.03 -21.93 16.56
CA ILE A 44 -9.41 -22.80 15.54
C ILE A 44 -7.88 -22.70 15.61
N ILE A 45 -7.33 -21.51 15.81
CA ILE A 45 -5.88 -21.30 15.98
C ILE A 45 -5.38 -21.98 17.27
N ASP A 46 -6.11 -21.85 18.39
CA ASP A 46 -5.77 -22.50 19.68
C ASP A 46 -5.91 -24.03 19.66
N SER A 47 -6.85 -24.56 18.86
CA SER A 47 -6.97 -26.00 18.64
C SER A 47 -5.85 -26.57 17.78
N ILE A 48 -5.23 -25.74 16.92
CA ILE A 48 -4.09 -26.14 16.07
C ILE A 48 -2.80 -26.17 16.90
N THR A 49 -2.58 -25.15 17.74
CA THR A 49 -1.38 -25.03 18.59
C THR A 49 -1.36 -26.03 19.75
N ASN A 50 -2.51 -26.35 20.38
CA ASN A 50 -2.57 -27.30 21.49
C ASN A 50 -2.51 -28.80 21.09
N SER A 51 -2.42 -29.12 19.79
CA SER A 51 -2.30 -30.51 19.32
C SER A 51 -0.86 -31.07 19.35
N GLU A 52 0.12 -30.28 19.80
CA GLU A 52 1.54 -30.67 19.88
C GLU A 52 1.90 -31.65 21.02
N HIS A 53 0.91 -32.18 21.75
CA HIS A 53 1.11 -33.16 22.82
C HIS A 53 0.36 -34.47 22.61
N MET A 54 0.57 -35.16 21.47
CA MET A 54 0.27 -36.59 21.34
C MET A 54 1.36 -37.34 20.57
N SER A 55 1.70 -38.54 21.06
CA SER A 55 2.83 -39.41 20.71
C SER A 55 3.00 -39.75 19.22
N PRO A 56 4.24 -40.07 18.76
CA PRO A 56 4.51 -40.36 17.36
C PRO A 56 4.19 -41.83 17.04
N GLN A 57 3.19 -42.08 16.21
CA GLN A 57 3.08 -43.33 15.44
C GLN A 57 2.77 -43.04 13.97
N LEU A 58 3.37 -43.89 13.13
CA LEU A 58 3.59 -43.74 11.69
C LEU A 58 2.34 -43.53 10.84
N GLY A 59 2.46 -42.66 9.83
CA GLY A 59 1.50 -42.52 8.73
C GLY A 59 1.37 -41.07 8.27
N ALA A 60 1.79 -40.76 7.05
CA ALA A 60 1.55 -39.45 6.44
C ALA A 60 0.07 -39.37 6.02
N ASN A 61 -0.77 -38.76 6.87
CA ASN A 61 -2.17 -38.48 6.54
C ASN A 61 -2.34 -37.02 6.13
N PHE A 62 -2.94 -36.79 4.96
CA PHE A 62 -3.37 -35.48 4.50
C PHE A 62 -4.71 -35.14 5.14
N VAL A 63 -4.79 -34.00 5.84
CA VAL A 63 -6.05 -33.49 6.38
C VAL A 63 -6.47 -32.28 5.54
N LYS A 64 -7.50 -32.45 4.72
CA LYS A 64 -8.14 -31.34 3.99
C LYS A 64 -9.34 -30.88 4.81
N ARG A 65 -9.33 -29.63 5.28
CA ARG A 65 -10.51 -29.00 5.91
C ARG A 65 -10.96 -27.84 5.03
N SER A 66 -12.24 -27.81 4.69
CA SER A 66 -12.88 -26.75 3.90
C SER A 66 -13.96 -26.08 4.74
N VAL A 67 -13.97 -24.74 4.74
CA VAL A 67 -15.02 -23.94 5.38
C VAL A 67 -15.81 -23.25 4.27
N THR A 68 -17.14 -23.42 4.27
CA THR A 68 -18.04 -22.78 3.32
C THR A 68 -18.84 -21.70 4.04
N LEU A 69 -18.77 -20.46 3.58
CA LEU A 69 -19.55 -19.34 4.11
C LEU A 69 -20.66 -18.97 3.11
N GLU A 70 -21.92 -19.12 3.50
CA GLU A 70 -23.08 -18.66 2.71
C GLU A 70 -23.69 -17.39 3.32
N GLY A 71 -23.72 -16.30 2.54
CA GLY A 71 -24.44 -15.07 2.90
C GLY A 71 -25.70 -14.90 2.08
N ARG A 72 -26.88 -14.74 2.72
CA ARG A 72 -28.10 -14.25 2.07
C ARG A 72 -28.30 -12.77 2.41
N GLN A 73 -28.36 -11.90 1.40
CA GLN A 73 -28.95 -10.57 1.54
C GLN A 73 -30.42 -10.61 1.14
N HIS A 74 -31.31 -10.13 2.01
CA HIS A 74 -32.71 -9.88 1.67
C HIS A 74 -32.92 -8.39 1.38
N GLY A 75 -33.30 -8.06 0.14
CA GLY A 75 -33.62 -6.69 -0.27
C GLY A 75 -35.00 -6.23 0.24
N CYS A 76 -35.09 -4.95 0.60
CA CYS A 76 -36.34 -4.27 0.92
C CYS A 76 -37.27 -4.18 -0.31
N ARG A 77 -38.58 -4.35 -0.10
CA ARG A 77 -39.60 -4.33 -1.17
C ARG A 77 -39.87 -2.91 -1.68
N GLY A 78 -39.73 -2.70 -2.99
CA GLY A 78 -40.25 -1.55 -3.73
C GLY A 78 -40.19 -1.79 -5.25
N HIS A 79 -41.35 -2.07 -5.86
CA HIS A 79 -41.76 -2.13 -7.28
C HIS A 79 -40.71 -2.20 -8.45
N GLN A 80 -40.87 -3.27 -9.28
CA GLN A 80 -40.42 -3.52 -10.69
C GLN A 80 -38.98 -4.07 -10.95
N PRO A 81 -38.72 -4.75 -12.09
CA PRO A 81 -38.76 -6.21 -12.29
C PRO A 81 -37.41 -6.95 -12.12
N ARG A 82 -37.51 -8.28 -11.97
CA ARG A 82 -36.50 -9.26 -11.52
C ARG A 82 -35.16 -9.26 -12.30
N VAL A 83 -34.06 -9.14 -11.56
CA VAL A 83 -32.74 -9.71 -11.91
C VAL A 83 -32.42 -10.80 -10.88
N ARG A 84 -32.07 -12.02 -11.31
CA ARG A 84 -31.69 -13.12 -10.41
C ARG A 84 -30.35 -12.80 -9.75
N PRO A 85 -30.17 -12.97 -8.42
CA PRO A 85 -28.86 -12.86 -7.80
C PRO A 85 -27.99 -14.06 -8.21
N VAL A 86 -26.76 -13.79 -8.65
CA VAL A 86 -25.74 -14.82 -8.87
C VAL A 86 -25.13 -15.18 -7.52
N MET A 87 -25.26 -16.44 -7.10
CA MET A 87 -24.53 -17.01 -5.96
C MET A 87 -23.03 -16.89 -6.24
N ARG A 88 -22.27 -16.23 -5.37
CA ARG A 88 -20.80 -16.36 -5.32
C ARG A 88 -20.45 -17.13 -4.05
N SER A 89 -20.15 -18.41 -4.20
CA SER A 89 -19.50 -19.21 -3.17
C SER A 89 -18.00 -18.88 -3.17
N MET A 90 -17.44 -18.60 -1.99
CA MET A 90 -16.00 -18.43 -1.80
C MET A 90 -15.48 -19.68 -1.11
N VAL A 91 -14.63 -20.45 -1.81
CA VAL A 91 -14.00 -21.65 -1.26
C VAL A 91 -12.57 -21.29 -0.85
N VAL A 92 -12.30 -21.27 0.45
CA VAL A 92 -10.93 -21.12 0.97
C VAL A 92 -10.36 -22.51 1.18
N SER A 93 -9.33 -22.87 0.40
CA SER A 93 -8.57 -24.12 0.60
C SER A 93 -7.24 -23.78 1.25
N VAL A 94 -7.02 -24.25 2.48
CA VAL A 94 -5.72 -24.17 3.16
C VAL A 94 -4.97 -25.47 2.91
N ILE A 95 -3.81 -25.41 2.25
CA ILE A 95 -2.91 -26.55 2.05
C ILE A 95 -1.77 -26.40 3.05
N THR A 96 -1.71 -27.28 4.05
CA THR A 96 -0.57 -27.38 4.96
C THR A 96 0.45 -28.39 4.43
N TYR A 97 1.71 -27.98 4.29
CA TYR A 97 2.82 -28.86 3.96
C TYR A 97 3.46 -29.42 5.24
N ARG A 98 3.66 -30.74 5.32
CA ARG A 98 4.53 -31.36 6.32
C ARG A 98 5.98 -31.19 5.86
N SER A 99 6.79 -30.43 6.60
CA SER A 99 8.22 -30.30 6.32
C SER A 99 8.96 -31.61 6.61
N LEU A 100 9.78 -32.07 5.67
CA LEU A 100 10.89 -32.98 5.97
C LEU A 100 11.92 -32.21 6.82
N THR A 101 12.32 -32.84 7.91
CA THR A 101 13.25 -32.34 8.94
C THR A 101 14.53 -31.72 8.34
N VAL A 102 14.70 -30.41 8.53
CA VAL A 102 15.98 -29.72 8.36
C VAL A 102 16.62 -29.57 9.76
N PRO A 103 17.92 -29.88 9.96
CA PRO A 103 18.53 -29.87 11.28
C PRO A 103 18.53 -28.48 11.90
N THR A 104 18.30 -28.45 13.20
CA THR A 104 18.04 -27.33 14.12
C THR A 104 19.21 -26.34 14.31
N LEU A 105 19.93 -25.99 13.25
CA LEU A 105 21.09 -25.08 13.29
C LEU A 105 20.95 -23.82 12.41
N CYS A 106 19.86 -23.66 11.66
CA CYS A 106 19.62 -22.46 10.83
C CYS A 106 18.61 -21.45 11.41
N LEU A 107 17.91 -21.76 12.51
CA LEU A 107 16.84 -20.90 13.02
C LEU A 107 17.32 -19.74 13.92
N GLN A 108 18.62 -19.69 14.25
CA GLN A 108 19.17 -18.61 15.07
C GLN A 108 19.81 -17.47 14.24
N TRP A 109 19.79 -17.56 12.91
CA TRP A 109 20.38 -16.55 12.01
C TRP A 109 19.39 -15.91 11.03
N CYS A 110 18.12 -16.34 11.01
CA CYS A 110 17.08 -15.73 10.14
C CYS A 110 16.06 -14.87 10.90
N TYR A 111 16.20 -14.73 12.23
CA TYR A 111 15.24 -13.99 13.06
C TYR A 111 15.45 -12.46 13.21
N PRO A 112 16.58 -11.81 12.79
CA PRO A 112 16.65 -10.35 12.84
C PRO A 112 16.01 -9.61 11.65
N TRP A 113 15.74 -10.29 10.52
CA TRP A 113 15.37 -9.60 9.27
C TRP A 113 13.86 -9.53 8.98
N ILE A 114 13.03 -10.32 9.68
CA ILE A 114 11.57 -10.30 9.51
C ILE A 114 10.88 -9.32 10.48
N ILE A 115 11.58 -8.87 11.53
CA ILE A 115 11.04 -7.88 12.47
C ILE A 115 11.50 -6.45 12.12
N SER A 116 12.56 -6.25 11.34
CA SER A 116 13.00 -4.91 10.92
C SER A 116 12.17 -4.29 9.79
N SER A 117 11.35 -5.06 9.07
CA SER A 117 10.53 -4.56 7.96
C SER A 117 9.10 -4.15 8.35
N LEU A 118 8.79 -4.11 9.66
CA LEU A 118 7.47 -3.73 10.18
C LEU A 118 7.47 -2.38 10.94
N TRP A 119 8.59 -1.64 10.92
CA TRP A 119 8.76 -0.39 11.69
C TRP A 119 9.10 0.84 10.83
N SER A 120 8.63 0.88 9.58
CA SER A 120 8.42 2.16 8.92
C SER A 120 6.95 2.22 8.54
N VAL A 121 6.09 2.50 9.54
CA VAL A 121 4.78 3.09 9.22
C VAL A 121 5.11 4.52 8.82
N SER A 122 5.48 4.68 7.55
CA SER A 122 5.62 5.97 6.88
C SER A 122 4.37 6.79 7.19
N THR A 123 4.57 7.90 7.89
CA THR A 123 3.49 8.77 8.36
C THR A 123 3.09 9.72 7.26
N ALA A 124 1.79 9.96 7.09
CA ALA A 124 1.31 10.85 6.03
C ALA A 124 0.89 12.22 6.57
N LEU A 125 1.58 12.75 7.60
CA LEU A 125 1.38 14.15 7.98
C LEU A 125 1.83 15.03 6.83
N TYR A 126 0.99 15.96 6.41
CA TYR A 126 1.33 16.87 5.33
C TYR A 126 2.59 17.69 5.70
N PRO A 127 3.64 17.71 4.85
CA PRO A 127 4.86 18.45 5.15
C PRO A 127 4.58 19.93 5.36
N ARG A 128 5.15 20.51 6.43
CA ARG A 128 5.00 21.93 6.77
C ARG A 128 6.32 22.47 7.32
N GLU A 129 6.67 23.66 6.87
CA GLU A 129 7.76 24.43 7.46
C GLU A 129 7.40 24.90 8.87
N SER A 130 8.38 24.83 9.76
CA SER A 130 8.31 25.41 11.10
C SER A 130 9.72 25.77 11.57
N GLU A 131 9.84 26.33 12.77
CA GLU A 131 11.12 26.60 13.43
C GLU A 131 12.01 25.36 13.63
N THR A 132 11.47 24.15 13.46
CA THR A 132 12.20 22.87 13.60
C THR A 132 12.17 22.02 12.34
N ARG A 133 11.45 22.44 11.28
CA ARG A 133 11.25 21.66 10.06
C ARG A 133 11.54 22.52 8.84
N ASP A 134 12.57 22.14 8.09
CA ASP A 134 12.86 22.76 6.79
C ASP A 134 12.20 21.94 5.68
N LEU A 135 11.64 22.62 4.67
CA LEU A 135 10.99 22.00 3.52
C LEU A 135 11.59 22.51 2.22
N LYS A 136 11.85 21.58 1.30
CA LYS A 136 12.31 21.89 -0.05
C LYS A 136 11.44 21.17 -1.07
N LEU A 137 10.77 21.93 -1.93
CA LEU A 137 10.10 21.38 -3.10
C LEU A 137 11.14 21.02 -4.17
N LEU A 138 10.99 19.84 -4.76
CA LEU A 138 11.79 19.33 -5.88
C LEU A 138 11.00 19.41 -7.20
N ASP A 139 10.01 20.30 -7.26
CA ASP A 139 9.24 20.59 -8.47
C ASP A 139 10.08 21.29 -9.54
N GLY A 140 9.52 21.43 -10.74
CA GLY A 140 10.12 22.11 -11.88
C GLY A 140 10.30 21.16 -13.05
N PHE A 141 11.28 21.42 -13.91
CA PHE A 141 11.57 20.55 -15.05
C PHE A 141 12.52 19.44 -14.65
N TRP A 142 12.06 18.21 -14.84
CA TRP A 142 12.87 17.01 -14.73
C TRP A 142 13.22 16.53 -16.14
N ASN A 143 14.35 15.86 -16.27
CA ASN A 143 14.62 15.10 -17.49
C ASN A 143 13.68 13.91 -17.54
N PHE A 144 13.24 13.57 -18.75
CA PHE A 144 12.28 12.51 -18.96
C PHE A 144 12.61 11.73 -20.23
N ARG A 145 12.49 10.40 -20.16
CA ARG A 145 12.51 9.55 -21.34
C ARG A 145 11.56 8.37 -21.20
N VAL A 146 11.07 7.88 -22.32
CA VAL A 146 10.36 6.60 -22.43
C VAL A 146 11.24 5.57 -23.13
N ILE A 147 10.85 4.31 -23.02
CA ILE A 147 11.46 3.24 -23.81
C ILE A 147 10.87 3.32 -25.22
N THR A 148 11.72 3.35 -26.24
CA THR A 148 11.31 3.41 -27.64
C THR A 148 10.80 2.06 -28.15
N VAL A 149 10.11 2.04 -29.29
CA VAL A 149 9.54 0.82 -29.89
C VAL A 149 10.58 -0.24 -30.26
N ASP A 150 11.83 0.17 -30.51
CA ASP A 150 12.92 -0.71 -30.91
C ASP A 150 13.77 -1.20 -29.71
N GLU A 151 13.52 -0.68 -28.52
CA GLU A 151 14.23 -1.02 -27.29
C GLU A 151 13.51 -2.13 -26.49
N ASP A 152 14.30 -2.91 -25.73
CA ASP A 152 13.75 -3.86 -24.76
C ASP A 152 12.99 -3.09 -23.66
N GLN A 153 11.79 -3.56 -23.28
CA GLN A 153 10.93 -2.90 -22.28
C GLN A 153 11.55 -2.84 -20.87
N ASN A 154 12.65 -3.55 -20.62
CA ASN A 154 13.42 -3.50 -19.39
C ASN A 154 14.81 -2.89 -19.57
N VAL A 155 15.13 -2.29 -20.72
CA VAL A 155 16.48 -1.76 -21.02
C VAL A 155 16.96 -0.79 -19.94
N GLY A 156 16.08 0.06 -19.38
CA GLY A 156 16.47 0.99 -18.31
C GLY A 156 16.93 0.31 -17.02
N PHE A 157 16.42 -0.89 -16.73
CA PHE A 157 16.87 -1.70 -15.61
C PHE A 157 18.13 -2.49 -15.96
N THR A 158 18.18 -3.09 -17.15
CA THR A 158 19.34 -3.87 -17.63
C THR A 158 20.60 -3.01 -17.72
N ASP A 159 20.48 -1.81 -18.30
CA ASP A 159 21.57 -0.84 -18.46
C ASP A 159 21.75 0.07 -17.24
N LYS A 160 20.92 -0.12 -16.21
CA LYS A 160 20.99 0.58 -14.93
C LYS A 160 20.96 2.11 -15.08
N TRP A 161 19.98 2.64 -15.81
CA TRP A 161 19.84 4.07 -16.06
C TRP A 161 19.79 4.91 -14.78
N TYR A 162 19.38 4.34 -13.64
CA TYR A 162 19.42 5.00 -12.34
C TYR A 162 20.83 5.34 -11.82
N THR A 163 21.89 4.69 -12.33
CA THR A 163 23.27 4.87 -11.83
C THR A 163 23.98 6.09 -12.41
N LYS A 164 23.51 6.65 -13.52
CA LYS A 164 24.09 7.83 -14.19
C LYS A 164 22.98 8.80 -14.63
N PRO A 165 23.30 10.04 -15.01
CA PRO A 165 22.30 10.92 -15.62
C PRO A 165 21.66 10.26 -16.84
N LEU A 166 20.36 10.48 -17.05
CA LEU A 166 19.68 9.94 -18.22
C LEU A 166 20.33 10.46 -19.51
N THR A 167 20.51 9.56 -20.49
CA THR A 167 21.07 9.86 -21.81
C THR A 167 20.15 9.37 -22.92
N GLY A 168 20.40 9.81 -24.17
CA GLY A 168 19.59 9.46 -25.34
C GLY A 168 18.50 10.49 -25.61
N ASP A 169 17.32 10.03 -25.97
CA ASP A 169 16.15 10.87 -26.29
C ASP A 169 15.47 11.40 -25.02
N VAL A 170 16.22 12.21 -24.27
CA VAL A 170 15.75 12.88 -23.04
C VAL A 170 15.13 14.23 -23.39
N ILE A 171 13.94 14.48 -22.84
CA ILE A 171 13.21 15.75 -22.97
C ILE A 171 12.90 16.34 -21.59
N PRO A 172 12.71 17.66 -21.46
CA PRO A 172 12.24 18.24 -20.22
C PRO A 172 10.75 17.92 -20.00
N MET A 173 10.40 17.54 -18.77
CA MET A 173 9.03 17.26 -18.35
C MET A 173 8.72 17.98 -17.03
N PRO A 174 7.63 18.78 -16.97
CA PRO A 174 7.27 19.47 -15.74
C PRO A 174 6.78 18.48 -14.67
N VAL A 175 7.18 18.75 -13.42
CA VAL A 175 6.70 18.09 -12.21
C VAL A 175 6.19 19.18 -11.26
N PRO A 176 4.95 19.11 -10.76
CA PRO A 176 3.95 18.06 -11.01
C PRO A 176 3.28 18.17 -12.39
N SER A 177 3.10 17.04 -13.06
CA SER A 177 2.31 16.95 -14.29
C SER A 177 2.07 15.50 -14.72
N SER A 178 1.05 15.30 -15.55
CA SER A 178 0.93 14.10 -16.36
C SER A 178 1.66 14.33 -17.69
N TYR A 179 2.48 13.38 -18.13
CA TYR A 179 3.31 13.57 -19.33
C TYR A 179 2.51 13.53 -20.64
N ASN A 180 1.32 12.93 -20.61
CA ASN A 180 0.60 12.48 -21.80
C ASN A 180 0.28 13.60 -22.79
N ASP A 181 -0.10 14.78 -22.29
CA ASP A 181 -0.57 15.90 -23.12
C ASP A 181 0.42 17.09 -23.14
N ILE A 182 1.65 16.91 -22.64
CA ILE A 182 2.69 17.95 -22.66
C ILE A 182 3.32 18.10 -24.05
N THR A 183 3.42 16.99 -24.79
CA THR A 183 4.09 16.97 -26.10
C THR A 183 3.09 16.82 -27.24
N GLN A 184 3.55 17.03 -28.47
CA GLN A 184 2.76 16.75 -29.68
C GLN A 184 2.85 15.27 -30.11
N SER A 185 3.52 14.42 -29.33
CA SER A 185 3.73 13.01 -29.67
C SER A 185 2.53 12.16 -29.26
N ARG A 186 1.80 11.65 -30.26
CA ARG A 186 0.74 10.65 -30.01
C ARG A 186 1.28 9.38 -29.35
N TYR A 187 2.50 8.98 -29.70
CA TYR A 187 3.15 7.82 -29.10
C TYR A 187 3.31 8.02 -27.59
N LEU A 188 3.79 9.19 -27.17
CA LEU A 188 3.95 9.50 -25.75
C LEU A 188 2.60 9.60 -25.03
N ARG A 189 1.60 10.22 -25.66
CA ARG A 189 0.25 10.33 -25.10
C ARG A 189 -0.35 8.97 -24.75
N ASP A 190 -0.26 8.03 -25.68
CA ASP A 190 -0.83 6.69 -25.57
C ASP A 190 0.16 5.66 -24.99
N TYR A 191 1.34 6.10 -24.52
CA TYR A 191 2.41 5.21 -24.03
C TYR A 191 1.99 4.42 -22.79
N ALA A 192 2.23 3.11 -22.81
CA ALA A 192 2.01 2.22 -21.69
C ALA A 192 3.28 1.41 -21.40
N GLY A 193 3.89 1.58 -20.23
CA GLY A 193 5.16 0.94 -19.89
C GLY A 193 5.95 1.76 -18.88
N TRP A 194 7.26 1.48 -18.82
CA TRP A 194 8.18 2.20 -17.94
C TRP A 194 8.61 3.54 -18.56
N VAL A 195 8.41 4.61 -17.82
CA VAL A 195 8.99 5.93 -18.11
C VAL A 195 10.00 6.27 -17.02
N TRP A 196 10.99 7.08 -17.38
CA TRP A 196 12.08 7.44 -16.48
C TRP A 196 12.15 8.95 -16.34
N TYR A 197 12.21 9.41 -15.09
CA TYR A 197 12.51 10.79 -14.74
C TYR A 197 13.85 10.86 -14.02
N ASP A 198 14.66 11.89 -14.26
CA ASP A 198 15.75 12.23 -13.34
C ASP A 198 15.90 13.75 -13.15
N SER A 199 16.40 14.14 -11.99
CA SER A 199 16.68 15.54 -11.65
C SER A 199 17.79 15.61 -10.62
N SER A 200 18.40 16.79 -10.49
CA SER A 200 19.43 17.06 -9.49
C SER A 200 18.93 18.06 -8.46
N PHE A 201 19.29 17.85 -7.19
CA PHE A 201 18.91 18.73 -6.10
C PHE A 201 20.07 18.88 -5.11
N PHE A 202 20.21 20.07 -4.53
CA PHE A 202 21.23 20.35 -3.51
C PHE A 202 20.68 20.06 -2.11
N VAL A 203 21.48 19.43 -1.25
CA VAL A 203 21.14 19.24 0.17
C VAL A 203 22.07 20.09 1.04
N PRO A 204 21.54 21.01 1.86
CA PRO A 204 22.36 21.85 2.74
C PRO A 204 23.22 21.03 3.71
N GLN A 205 24.39 21.56 4.08
CA GLN A 205 25.30 20.89 5.02
C GLN A 205 24.71 20.81 6.44
N GLU A 206 23.85 21.76 6.77
CA GLU A 206 23.14 21.94 8.03
C GLU A 206 22.20 20.78 8.35
N TRP A 207 21.71 20.06 7.33
CA TRP A 207 20.78 18.94 7.50
C TRP A 207 21.47 17.63 7.91
N LYS A 208 22.80 17.60 8.00
CA LYS A 208 23.58 16.37 8.26
C LYS A 208 23.21 15.66 9.57
N ASP A 209 22.79 16.41 10.57
CA ASP A 209 22.39 15.87 11.88
C ASP A 209 20.86 15.73 12.03
N SER A 210 20.09 16.04 10.99
CA SER A 210 18.64 15.87 10.93
C SER A 210 18.25 14.45 10.50
N GLU A 211 16.97 14.11 10.61
CA GLU A 211 16.37 13.07 9.77
C GLU A 211 15.81 13.70 8.50
N VAL A 212 16.22 13.20 7.34
CA VAL A 212 15.79 13.75 6.04
C VAL A 212 14.85 12.76 5.37
N VAL A 213 13.67 13.24 5.00
CA VAL A 213 12.61 12.44 4.38
C VAL A 213 12.34 12.94 2.98
N LEU A 214 12.23 12.00 2.04
CA LEU A 214 11.79 12.24 0.67
C LEU A 214 10.32 11.82 0.54
N ASN A 215 9.46 12.74 0.12
CA ASN A 215 8.02 12.51 -0.01
C ASN A 215 7.55 12.80 -1.44
N PHE A 216 6.75 11.88 -1.97
CA PHE A 216 6.01 12.05 -3.21
C PHE A 216 4.52 12.17 -2.90
N GLY A 217 3.87 13.24 -3.35
CA GLY A 217 2.43 13.40 -3.14
C GLY A 217 1.58 12.38 -3.91
N SER A 218 2.07 11.93 -5.07
CA SER A 218 1.52 10.82 -5.87
C SER A 218 2.33 10.57 -7.14
N VAL A 219 2.52 9.31 -7.50
CA VAL A 219 3.11 8.88 -8.77
C VAL A 219 2.25 7.77 -9.36
N ASN A 220 1.76 7.90 -10.60
CA ASN A 220 0.83 6.92 -11.18
C ASN A 220 1.50 5.99 -12.19
N TYR A 221 1.59 4.66 -12.00
CA TYR A 221 0.97 3.83 -10.95
C TYR A 221 1.98 3.12 -10.04
N GLU A 222 2.99 2.48 -10.63
CA GLU A 222 4.11 1.86 -9.92
C GLU A 222 5.30 2.82 -9.96
N ALA A 223 5.97 3.02 -8.84
CA ALA A 223 7.14 3.88 -8.72
C ALA A 223 8.31 3.13 -8.07
N ILE A 224 9.49 3.27 -8.66
CA ILE A 224 10.77 2.88 -8.07
C ILE A 224 11.65 4.12 -8.08
N VAL A 225 12.08 4.55 -6.90
CA VAL A 225 12.84 5.78 -6.73
C VAL A 225 14.26 5.46 -6.27
N TYR A 226 15.20 6.14 -6.90
CA TYR A 226 16.62 6.04 -6.63
C TYR A 226 17.17 7.40 -6.22
N VAL A 227 18.04 7.42 -5.23
CA VAL A 227 18.84 8.58 -4.86
C VAL A 227 20.30 8.19 -5.03
N ASN A 228 21.05 8.99 -5.79
CA ASN A 228 22.46 8.74 -6.12
C ASN A 228 22.75 7.33 -6.67
N GLY A 229 21.76 6.71 -7.32
CA GLY A 229 21.85 5.37 -7.91
C GLY A 229 21.49 4.22 -6.97
N GLU A 230 21.12 4.50 -5.72
CA GLU A 230 20.64 3.51 -4.76
C GLU A 230 19.11 3.54 -4.70
N ASN A 231 18.46 2.38 -4.72
CA ASN A 231 17.00 2.30 -4.55
C ASN A 231 16.66 2.66 -3.09
N VAL A 232 15.82 3.68 -2.91
CA VAL A 232 15.40 4.14 -1.59
C VAL A 232 13.94 3.84 -1.29
N MET A 233 13.06 3.72 -2.29
CA MET A 233 11.63 3.45 -2.07
C MET A 233 10.96 2.85 -3.31
N ASN A 234 9.96 2.00 -3.06
CA ASN A 234 9.02 1.49 -4.06
C ASN A 234 7.59 1.82 -3.62
N HIS A 235 6.70 2.13 -4.56
CA HIS A 235 5.29 2.38 -4.26
C HIS A 235 4.36 1.89 -5.37
N THR A 236 3.23 1.34 -4.97
CA THR A 236 2.15 0.90 -5.85
C THR A 236 0.88 1.68 -5.49
N GLY A 237 0.40 2.52 -6.40
CA GLY A 237 -0.80 3.34 -6.18
C GLY A 237 -0.66 4.75 -6.74
N GLY A 238 -1.61 5.18 -7.57
CA GLY A 238 -1.48 6.44 -8.30
C GLY A 238 -1.90 7.73 -7.60
N HIS A 239 -2.48 7.66 -6.40
CA HIS A 239 -3.25 8.78 -5.83
C HIS A 239 -3.04 9.01 -4.33
N LEU A 240 -2.15 8.25 -3.69
CA LEU A 240 -1.77 8.42 -2.29
C LEU A 240 -0.31 8.85 -2.20
N PRO A 241 0.05 9.62 -1.16
CA PRO A 241 1.44 9.96 -0.92
C PRO A 241 2.22 8.75 -0.40
N PHE A 242 3.54 8.80 -0.58
CA PHE A 242 4.48 7.85 0.00
C PHE A 242 5.81 8.55 0.28
N GLU A 243 6.48 8.15 1.34
CA GLU A 243 7.71 8.78 1.80
C GLU A 243 8.65 7.77 2.48
N GLU A 244 9.94 8.10 2.50
CA GLU A 244 10.96 7.29 3.14
C GLU A 244 12.11 8.16 3.68
N TYR A 245 12.75 7.70 4.76
CA TYR A 245 13.96 8.33 5.28
C TYR A 245 15.13 8.10 4.33
N VAL A 246 15.67 9.19 3.79
CA VAL A 246 16.81 9.16 2.85
C VAL A 246 18.11 9.67 3.49
N THR A 247 18.12 9.94 4.80
CA THR A 247 19.25 10.51 5.56
C THR A 247 20.61 9.90 5.21
N LYS A 248 20.68 8.58 4.99
CA LYS A 248 21.92 7.84 4.71
C LYS A 248 22.33 7.79 3.24
N HIS A 249 21.45 8.21 2.34
CA HIS A 249 21.65 8.15 0.89
C HIS A 249 22.07 9.50 0.29
N LEU A 250 22.16 10.54 1.12
CA LEU A 250 22.43 11.92 0.70
C LEU A 250 23.89 12.32 0.91
N ASN A 251 24.41 13.06 -0.08
CA ASN A 251 25.62 13.86 0.04
C ASN A 251 25.24 15.25 0.53
N TYR A 252 25.66 15.59 1.75
CA TYR A 252 25.36 16.89 2.38
C TYR A 252 26.37 17.96 1.93
N GLY A 253 25.90 19.18 1.73
CA GLY A 253 26.70 20.28 1.18
C GLY A 253 26.97 20.16 -0.32
N GLU A 254 26.30 19.22 -1.01
CA GLU A 254 26.56 18.88 -2.41
C GLU A 254 25.26 18.62 -3.20
N SER A 255 25.41 18.45 -4.51
CA SER A 255 24.32 18.03 -5.40
C SER A 255 24.13 16.53 -5.33
N ASN A 256 22.87 16.13 -5.26
CA ASN A 256 22.37 14.76 -5.28
C ASN A 256 21.52 14.55 -6.54
N ARG A 257 21.37 13.32 -6.98
CA ARG A 257 20.50 12.96 -8.11
C ARG A 257 19.34 12.11 -7.62
N ILE A 258 18.14 12.44 -8.07
CA ILE A 258 16.95 11.61 -7.94
C ILE A 258 16.61 11.02 -9.31
N THR A 259 16.30 9.73 -9.36
CA THR A 259 15.80 9.04 -10.56
C THR A 259 14.55 8.26 -10.20
N VAL A 260 13.51 8.34 -11.02
CA VAL A 260 12.23 7.65 -10.79
C VAL A 260 11.90 6.84 -12.03
N ALA A 261 11.79 5.52 -11.87
CA ALA A 261 11.15 4.66 -12.84
C ALA A 261 9.67 4.55 -12.48
N LEU A 262 8.80 4.84 -13.44
CA LEU A 262 7.35 4.85 -13.27
C LEU A 262 6.71 3.93 -14.30
N SER A 263 5.83 3.01 -13.87
CA SER A 263 5.00 2.23 -14.79
C SER A 263 3.53 2.58 -14.62
N ASN A 264 2.85 2.82 -15.74
CA ASN A 264 1.41 3.10 -15.79
C ASN A 264 0.57 1.88 -16.22
N VAL A 265 1.19 0.69 -16.25
CA VAL A 265 0.53 -0.55 -16.64
C VAL A 265 -0.43 -0.99 -15.53
N LEU A 266 -1.71 -1.13 -15.90
CA LEU A 266 -2.76 -1.59 -15.00
C LEU A 266 -3.07 -3.08 -15.23
N THR A 267 -3.31 -3.80 -14.15
CA THR A 267 -3.63 -5.25 -14.13
C THR A 267 -4.94 -5.50 -13.41
N GLN A 268 -5.37 -6.76 -13.29
CA GLN A 268 -6.57 -7.09 -12.51
C GLN A 268 -6.36 -6.89 -10.99
N GLU A 269 -5.10 -6.75 -10.56
CA GLU A 269 -4.69 -6.58 -9.18
C GLU A 269 -4.48 -5.11 -8.81
N THR A 270 -4.38 -4.22 -9.81
CA THR A 270 -4.25 -2.77 -9.58
C THR A 270 -5.60 -2.14 -9.24
N ILE A 271 -5.56 -0.99 -8.58
CA ILE A 271 -6.72 -0.13 -8.34
C ILE A 271 -6.42 1.26 -8.92
N PRO A 272 -7.04 1.65 -10.06
CA PRO A 272 -8.09 0.95 -10.80
C PRO A 272 -7.58 -0.29 -11.57
N GLN A 273 -8.51 -1.19 -11.93
CA GLN A 273 -8.20 -2.42 -12.66
C GLN A 273 -7.98 -2.16 -14.16
N GLY A 274 -7.06 -2.92 -14.75
CA GLY A 274 -6.82 -2.97 -16.19
C GLY A 274 -6.45 -4.38 -16.68
N LEU A 275 -6.19 -4.49 -17.98
CA LEU A 275 -5.73 -5.72 -18.60
C LEU A 275 -4.75 -5.40 -19.72
N VAL A 276 -3.56 -6.01 -19.67
CA VAL A 276 -2.63 -6.05 -20.81
C VAL A 276 -3.04 -7.19 -21.72
N ALA A 277 -3.42 -6.87 -22.96
CA ALA A 277 -3.81 -7.85 -23.96
C ALA A 277 -2.85 -7.83 -25.15
N TYR A 278 -1.96 -8.83 -25.22
CA TYR A 278 -1.11 -9.06 -26.38
C TYR A 278 -1.95 -9.52 -27.58
N LYS A 279 -1.73 -8.89 -28.73
CA LYS A 279 -2.36 -9.29 -29.98
C LYS A 279 -1.46 -10.30 -30.69
N ASN A 280 -1.58 -11.56 -30.27
CA ASN A 280 -0.94 -12.65 -31.01
C ASN A 280 -1.82 -12.97 -32.23
N ASP A 281 -1.52 -12.34 -33.36
CA ASP A 281 -2.25 -12.59 -34.59
C ASP A 281 -1.42 -13.38 -35.59
N THR A 282 -1.88 -14.59 -35.87
CA THR A 282 -1.35 -15.46 -36.92
C THR A 282 -1.67 -14.94 -38.33
N LYS A 283 -2.56 -13.95 -38.47
CA LYS A 283 -2.96 -13.33 -39.74
C LYS A 283 -2.18 -12.05 -40.08
N GLY A 284 -1.22 -11.64 -39.23
CA GLY A 284 -0.33 -10.50 -39.50
C GLY A 284 -0.98 -9.12 -39.40
N LEU A 285 -2.13 -8.97 -38.73
CA LEU A 285 -2.81 -7.68 -38.54
C LEU A 285 -2.10 -6.76 -37.53
N TYR A 286 -1.24 -7.31 -36.69
CA TYR A 286 -0.51 -6.55 -35.68
C TYR A 286 1.00 -6.84 -35.76
N PRO A 287 1.85 -5.84 -35.50
CA PRO A 287 3.28 -6.06 -35.42
C PRO A 287 3.62 -7.01 -34.26
N LYS A 288 4.76 -7.69 -34.38
CA LYS A 288 5.24 -8.60 -33.34
C LYS A 288 5.36 -7.86 -32.00
N GLY A 289 4.82 -8.44 -30.94
CA GLY A 289 4.89 -7.88 -29.58
C GLY A 289 3.86 -6.78 -29.30
N PHE A 290 2.97 -6.44 -30.25
CA PHE A 290 1.92 -5.46 -30.01
C PHE A 290 0.98 -5.88 -28.87
N TYR A 291 0.79 -4.98 -27.91
CA TYR A 291 -0.19 -5.11 -26.85
C TYR A 291 -1.02 -3.83 -26.73
N ILE A 292 -2.18 -3.98 -26.11
CA ILE A 292 -3.02 -2.86 -25.70
C ILE A 292 -3.32 -2.97 -24.20
N THR A 293 -3.37 -1.84 -23.53
CA THR A 293 -3.93 -1.73 -22.19
C THR A 293 -5.43 -1.48 -22.31
N LYS A 294 -6.25 -2.37 -21.74
CA LYS A 294 -7.69 -2.21 -21.65
C LYS A 294 -8.07 -1.76 -20.25
N THR A 295 -9.00 -0.82 -20.18
CA THR A 295 -9.57 -0.30 -18.94
C THR A 295 -11.09 -0.32 -19.04
N ASN A 296 -11.78 -0.45 -17.91
CA ASN A 296 -13.25 -0.44 -17.83
C ASN A 296 -13.78 0.80 -17.07
N PHE A 297 -12.97 1.84 -16.96
CA PHE A 297 -13.30 3.10 -16.31
C PHE A 297 -13.34 4.24 -17.34
N ASP A 298 -14.19 5.23 -17.08
CA ASP A 298 -14.50 6.33 -18.02
C ASP A 298 -13.67 7.59 -17.72
N PHE A 299 -12.35 7.42 -17.62
CA PHE A 299 -11.39 8.50 -17.56
C PHE A 299 -10.09 8.07 -18.24
N PHE A 300 -9.31 9.04 -18.73
CA PHE A 300 -8.03 8.75 -19.36
C PHE A 300 -7.00 8.33 -18.30
N ASN A 301 -6.22 7.28 -18.56
CA ASN A 301 -5.17 6.80 -17.65
C ASN A 301 -3.92 7.69 -17.73
N TYR A 302 -4.06 8.94 -17.31
CA TYR A 302 -2.95 9.88 -17.21
C TYR A 302 -1.89 9.33 -16.26
N ALA A 303 -0.63 9.50 -16.63
CA ALA A 303 0.51 9.00 -15.88
C ALA A 303 1.60 10.07 -15.76
N GLY A 304 2.39 9.96 -14.70
CA GLY A 304 3.38 10.95 -14.32
C GLY A 304 3.46 11.14 -12.82
N ILE A 305 4.26 12.14 -12.44
CA ILE A 305 4.38 12.61 -11.05
C ILE A 305 3.34 13.72 -10.88
N HIS A 306 2.15 13.36 -10.41
CA HIS A 306 0.97 14.25 -10.45
C HIS A 306 0.90 15.29 -9.31
N ARG A 307 1.70 15.12 -8.26
CA ARG A 307 1.73 16.02 -7.10
C ARG A 307 3.16 16.30 -6.72
N HIS A 308 3.33 17.30 -5.86
CA HIS A 308 4.62 17.79 -5.40
C HIS A 308 5.56 16.67 -4.96
N VAL A 309 6.83 16.85 -5.30
CA VAL A 309 7.93 16.09 -4.70
C VAL A 309 8.58 17.00 -3.69
N SER A 310 8.77 16.52 -2.47
CA SER A 310 9.35 17.31 -1.40
C SER A 310 10.43 16.55 -0.65
N LEU A 311 11.42 17.29 -0.17
CA LEU A 311 12.46 16.82 0.71
C LEU A 311 12.39 17.70 1.97
N TYR A 312 12.31 17.10 3.15
CA TYR A 312 12.26 17.87 4.39
C TYR A 312 13.15 17.27 5.46
N ALA A 313 13.68 18.16 6.31
CA ALA A 313 14.51 17.82 7.44
C ALA A 313 13.69 17.93 8.73
N LEU A 314 13.82 16.92 9.58
CA LEU A 314 13.18 16.79 10.87
C LEU A 314 14.23 16.65 11.98
N PRO A 315 13.91 17.04 13.22
CA PRO A 315 14.70 16.62 14.37
C PRO A 315 14.71 15.10 14.53
N LYS A 316 15.72 14.55 15.21
CA LYS A 316 15.85 13.10 15.45
C LYS A 316 14.61 12.51 16.15
N ASP A 317 14.16 13.19 17.21
CA ASP A 317 12.86 12.95 17.84
C ASP A 317 11.88 14.03 17.37
N HIS A 318 10.79 13.61 16.71
CA HIS A 318 9.82 14.50 16.11
C HIS A 318 8.40 13.94 16.21
N ILE A 319 7.40 14.81 16.06
CA ILE A 319 6.00 14.39 15.96
C ILE A 319 5.82 13.58 14.67
N ASN A 320 5.40 12.33 14.86
CA ASN A 320 5.19 11.31 13.85
C ASN A 320 3.75 11.35 13.33
N ASP A 321 2.76 11.32 14.22
CA ASP A 321 1.35 11.39 13.84
C ASP A 321 0.51 12.21 14.83
N ILE A 322 -0.57 12.80 14.33
CA ILE A 322 -1.55 13.57 15.10
C ILE A 322 -2.95 13.11 14.69
N THR A 323 -3.66 12.48 15.62
CA THR A 323 -5.09 12.17 15.44
C THR A 323 -5.92 13.15 16.25
N VAL A 324 -6.90 13.78 15.61
CA VAL A 324 -7.85 14.70 16.25
C VAL A 324 -9.27 14.23 16.01
N THR A 325 -10.08 14.21 17.06
CA THR A 325 -11.53 14.05 16.97
C THR A 325 -12.21 15.19 17.73
N THR A 326 -13.33 15.66 17.20
CA THR A 326 -14.06 16.80 17.76
C THR A 326 -15.47 16.41 18.14
N ASP A 327 -15.95 16.97 19.24
CA ASP A 327 -17.32 16.80 19.72
C ASP A 327 -17.88 18.15 20.22
N ILE A 328 -19.16 18.20 20.56
CA ILE A 328 -19.84 19.37 21.09
C ILE A 328 -20.54 18.96 22.39
N LYS A 329 -20.13 19.57 23.51
CA LYS A 329 -20.71 19.26 24.82
C LYS A 329 -22.06 19.95 25.04
N ASP A 330 -22.21 21.18 24.55
CA ASP A 330 -23.42 21.99 24.63
C ASP A 330 -23.44 23.06 23.52
N THR A 331 -24.44 23.95 23.51
CA THR A 331 -24.59 24.98 22.45
C THR A 331 -23.46 26.00 22.37
N LYS A 332 -22.49 25.98 23.30
CA LYS A 332 -21.40 26.96 23.39
C LYS A 332 -20.01 26.33 23.49
N THR A 333 -19.91 25.03 23.76
CA THR A 333 -18.63 24.38 24.10
C THR A 333 -18.30 23.26 23.12
N GLY A 334 -17.24 23.45 22.33
CA GLY A 334 -16.60 22.39 21.56
C GLY A 334 -15.58 21.62 22.41
N VAL A 335 -15.44 20.32 22.12
CA VAL A 335 -14.47 19.42 22.74
C VAL A 335 -13.52 18.93 21.66
N ILE A 336 -12.22 18.97 21.93
CA ILE A 336 -11.16 18.46 21.05
C ILE A 336 -10.45 17.35 21.81
N ASN A 337 -10.58 16.12 21.33
CA ASN A 337 -9.79 14.99 21.80
C ASN A 337 -8.65 14.76 20.81
N TYR A 338 -7.44 14.58 21.30
CA TYR A 338 -6.27 14.42 20.45
C TYR A 338 -5.35 13.31 20.96
N SER A 339 -4.56 12.76 20.05
CA SER A 339 -3.44 11.86 20.32
C SER A 339 -2.27 12.27 19.46
N VAL A 340 -1.09 12.41 20.06
CA VAL A 340 0.17 12.73 19.37
C VAL A 340 1.13 11.57 19.58
N THR A 341 1.76 11.10 18.50
CA THR A 341 2.84 10.11 18.56
C THR A 341 4.15 10.73 18.13
N HIS A 342 5.25 10.24 18.69
CA HIS A 342 6.60 10.72 18.42
C HIS A 342 7.42 9.60 17.78
N SER A 343 8.45 9.96 17.02
CA SER A 343 9.32 9.02 16.31
C SER A 343 10.18 8.19 17.27
N ASP A 344 10.61 8.76 18.40
CA ASP A 344 11.35 8.06 19.44
C ASP A 344 10.44 7.72 20.64
N GLN A 345 10.05 6.44 20.73
CA GLN A 345 9.22 5.93 21.83
C GLN A 345 9.93 5.93 23.19
N THR A 346 11.25 6.09 23.21
CA THR A 346 12.05 6.17 24.45
C THR A 346 12.26 7.60 24.93
N SER A 347 11.83 8.58 24.13
CA SER A 347 11.94 9.98 24.47
C SER A 347 11.20 10.31 25.75
N LYS A 348 11.81 11.21 26.53
CA LYS A 348 11.20 11.83 27.73
C LYS A 348 10.74 13.25 27.45
N ALA A 349 10.63 13.62 26.18
CA ALA A 349 10.16 14.94 25.78
C ALA A 349 8.73 15.17 26.29
N GLU A 350 8.47 16.37 26.79
CA GLU A 350 7.12 16.82 27.11
C GLU A 350 6.42 17.33 25.84
N CYS A 351 5.16 16.94 25.63
CA CYS A 351 4.37 17.34 24.47
C CYS A 351 3.36 18.41 24.84
N VAL A 352 3.63 19.66 24.50
CA VAL A 352 2.71 20.77 24.74
C VAL A 352 1.82 20.98 23.52
N VAL A 353 0.50 21.03 23.74
CA VAL A 353 -0.50 21.22 22.68
C VAL A 353 -1.35 22.45 22.99
N ASP A 354 -1.26 23.45 22.12
CA ASP A 354 -2.07 24.67 22.17
C ASP A 354 -3.14 24.67 21.07
N VAL A 355 -4.37 25.00 21.45
CA VAL A 355 -5.48 25.26 20.52
C VAL A 355 -5.59 26.76 20.33
N LEU A 356 -5.48 27.19 19.07
CA LEU A 356 -5.51 28.60 18.67
C LEU A 356 -6.84 28.92 18.00
N ASP A 357 -7.41 30.09 18.29
CA ASP A 357 -8.54 30.61 17.52
C ASP A 357 -8.08 31.24 16.19
N LYS A 358 -9.04 31.72 15.39
CA LYS A 358 -8.78 32.35 14.08
C LYS A 358 -7.85 33.57 14.15
N SER A 359 -7.79 34.25 15.30
CA SER A 359 -6.90 35.41 15.51
C SER A 359 -5.49 35.03 15.95
N GLY A 360 -5.22 33.74 16.15
CA GLY A 360 -3.96 33.24 16.69
C GLY A 360 -3.87 33.31 18.21
N LYS A 361 -4.98 33.57 18.91
CA LYS A 361 -5.01 33.57 20.38
C LYS A 361 -5.17 32.14 20.89
N VAL A 362 -4.35 31.76 21.87
CA VAL A 362 -4.50 30.48 22.58
C VAL A 362 -5.80 30.48 23.38
N VAL A 363 -6.66 29.50 23.11
CA VAL A 363 -7.96 29.31 23.78
C VAL A 363 -8.00 28.08 24.70
N SER A 364 -7.07 27.15 24.52
CA SER A 364 -6.88 25.98 25.39
C SER A 364 -5.45 25.48 25.26
N SER A 365 -4.90 24.91 26.33
CA SER A 365 -3.54 24.33 26.37
C SER A 365 -3.56 23.02 27.15
N SER A 366 -2.69 22.10 26.76
CA SER A 366 -2.48 20.82 27.45
C SER A 366 -0.99 20.45 27.40
N LYS A 367 -0.53 19.64 28.36
CA LYS A 367 0.86 19.21 28.52
C LYS A 367 0.95 17.72 28.77
#